data_AF-A0A932NJ01-F1
#
_entry.id   AF-A0A932NJ01-F1
#
_cell.length_a   1.000
_cell.length_b   1.000
_cell.length_c   1.000
_cell.angle_alpha   90.00
_cell.angle_beta   90.00
_cell.angle_gamma   90.00
#
_symmetry.space_group_name_H-M   'P 1'
#
loop_
_entity.id
_entity.type
_entity.pdbx_description
1 polymer ?
#
loop_
_entity_poly.entity_id
_entity_poly.type
_entity_poly.pdbx_seq_one_letter_code
_entity_poly.pdbx_strand_id
1 'polypeptide(L)'
;MRETIAWAAAAVPAAAALAYPWLLYHPSSWPAAWAGALCLAAAAALGRSAGGFWDGRRRALGALAAILWGAYLLLWSRGLTLWLLDLAFAAAALLLWLGRGRAVPLLGSLGVVTAIGARHLGHPAAVLAVDLLYAAAALRYGGDVAERLARPAPSDHGALARARRLRGAGWAAGAAFLAFFALHGARQTLMMVSPARRRARLAALSPRFPIQDPGTLSPSAARLRAHVLELAKGERSAYEPAAQQRARRYISAQLASAGYAVRELPYAPERSLGFVRTAPFCNLEAVAPGTGPAWVVGAHYDSAPGTPGADDNASGVAVLLEAARLLKEGAPGREVRFVAFDAEEPPAFGSRDMGSYRYARGLRRKGVPVHALVNLEMLGYFNPRPGSQLYPPFLHLLYPDRGDSLGLVSNVRSVPLMREFLASWRRHSRLTMHGTVLPSVVSAVALSDQLNFWSEGYRAVMVSDTSFFRYPEYHQGGDTAEKLDYETMAEAARTLAAVLRERR
;
A
#
# COMPACT_ATOMS: atom_id res chain seq x y z
N MET A 1 48.64 20.17 -9.67
CA MET A 1 48.18 18.77 -9.56
C MET A 1 47.54 18.45 -8.22
N ARG A 2 48.19 18.62 -7.06
CA ARG A 2 47.53 18.42 -5.74
C ARG A 2 46.39 19.40 -5.46
N GLU A 3 46.54 20.66 -5.84
CA GLU A 3 45.47 21.67 -5.71
C GLU A 3 44.30 21.42 -6.68
N THR A 4 44.61 20.96 -7.89
CA THR A 4 43.61 20.53 -8.89
C THR A 4 42.80 19.32 -8.40
N ILE A 5 43.44 18.40 -7.67
CA ILE A 5 42.81 17.22 -7.06
C ILE A 5 41.98 17.62 -5.82
N ALA A 6 42.45 18.58 -5.02
CA ALA A 6 41.68 19.12 -3.88
C ALA A 6 40.43 19.88 -4.36
N TRP A 7 40.58 20.66 -5.44
CA TRP A 7 39.45 21.35 -6.07
C TRP A 7 38.44 20.36 -6.67
N ALA A 8 38.88 19.32 -7.37
CA ALA A 8 37.99 18.27 -7.88
C ALA A 8 37.29 17.46 -6.76
N ALA A 9 37.99 17.18 -5.65
CA ALA A 9 37.42 16.49 -4.49
C ALA A 9 36.37 17.32 -3.73
N ALA A 10 36.45 18.65 -3.81
CA ALA A 10 35.45 19.57 -3.24
C ALA A 10 34.32 19.92 -4.23
N ALA A 11 34.64 20.07 -5.52
CA ALA A 11 33.71 20.47 -6.56
C ALA A 11 32.76 19.34 -6.99
N VAL A 12 33.20 18.07 -6.97
CA VAL A 12 32.37 16.92 -7.38
C VAL A 12 31.22 16.63 -6.40
N PRO A 13 31.41 16.61 -5.08
CA PRO A 13 30.30 16.51 -4.12
C PRO A 13 29.37 17.71 -4.17
N ALA A 14 29.90 18.93 -4.38
CA ALA A 14 29.10 20.14 -4.51
C ALA A 14 28.26 20.14 -5.81
N ALA A 15 28.83 19.72 -6.93
CA ALA A 15 28.12 19.54 -8.19
C ALA A 15 27.08 18.42 -8.12
N ALA A 16 27.37 17.32 -7.42
CA ALA A 16 26.41 16.26 -7.14
C ALA A 16 25.28 16.76 -6.22
N ALA A 17 25.58 17.55 -5.18
CA ALA A 17 24.60 18.14 -4.29
C ALA A 17 23.74 19.23 -4.95
N LEU A 18 24.26 19.93 -5.97
CA LEU A 18 23.54 20.94 -6.75
C LEU A 18 22.72 20.33 -7.91
N ALA A 19 23.16 19.20 -8.48
CA ALA A 19 22.43 18.47 -9.52
C ALA A 19 21.31 17.57 -8.95
N TYR A 20 21.44 17.14 -7.68
CA TYR A 20 20.50 16.23 -7.01
C TYR A 20 19.07 16.79 -6.88
N PRO A 21 18.85 18.08 -6.54
CA PRO A 21 17.51 18.68 -6.56
C PRO A 21 16.92 18.68 -7.97
N TRP A 22 17.69 19.04 -9.00
CA TRP A 22 17.19 19.12 -10.38
C TRP A 22 16.74 17.75 -10.94
N LEU A 23 17.44 16.68 -10.59
CA LEU A 23 17.10 15.28 -10.93
C LEU A 23 15.83 14.76 -10.21
N LEU A 24 15.47 15.33 -9.07
CA LEU A 24 14.25 14.97 -8.32
C LEU A 24 12.98 15.64 -8.89
N TYR A 25 13.12 16.74 -9.66
CA TYR A 25 11.98 17.54 -10.15
C TYR A 25 11.62 17.33 -11.63
N HIS A 26 12.43 16.63 -12.43
CA HIS A 26 12.15 16.33 -13.84
C HIS A 26 12.28 14.82 -14.16
N PRO A 27 11.20 14.02 -14.07
CA PRO A 27 11.27 12.55 -14.17
C PRO A 27 11.42 12.01 -15.60
N SER A 28 11.40 12.87 -16.61
CA SER A 28 11.56 12.48 -18.00
C SER A 28 12.98 12.76 -18.48
N SER A 29 13.90 11.79 -18.35
CA SER A 29 14.97 11.47 -19.34
C SER A 29 16.19 10.72 -18.76
N TRP A 30 16.90 10.05 -19.68
CA TRP A 30 18.30 9.61 -19.75
C TRP A 30 19.34 10.05 -18.67
N PRO A 31 19.34 11.28 -18.11
CA PRO A 31 20.24 11.76 -17.05
C PRO A 31 20.42 10.89 -15.78
N ALA A 32 19.41 10.13 -15.34
CA ALA A 32 19.55 9.28 -14.14
C ALA A 32 20.59 8.16 -14.33
N ALA A 33 20.70 7.60 -15.54
CA ALA A 33 21.70 6.58 -15.88
C ALA A 33 23.12 7.16 -15.91
N TRP A 34 23.27 8.40 -16.38
CA TRP A 34 24.55 9.13 -16.35
C TRP A 34 24.99 9.51 -14.93
N ALA A 35 24.05 9.89 -14.06
CA ALA A 35 24.34 10.15 -12.65
C ALA A 35 24.83 8.89 -11.92
N GLY A 36 24.21 7.73 -12.19
CA GLY A 36 24.68 6.43 -11.70
C GLY A 36 26.08 6.07 -12.21
N ALA A 37 26.35 6.27 -13.50
CA ALA A 37 27.66 6.04 -14.11
C ALA A 37 28.75 6.98 -13.55
N LEU A 38 28.43 8.25 -13.30
CA LEU A 38 29.33 9.22 -12.68
C LEU A 38 29.65 8.87 -11.22
N CYS A 39 28.66 8.40 -10.45
CA CYS A 39 28.88 7.90 -9.09
C CYS A 39 29.80 6.66 -9.09
N LEU A 40 29.62 5.75 -10.05
CA LEU A 40 30.50 4.59 -10.27
C LEU A 40 31.94 5.00 -10.60
N ALA A 41 32.11 5.96 -11.51
CA ALA A 41 33.43 6.48 -11.88
C ALA A 41 34.12 7.19 -10.71
N ALA A 42 33.38 8.00 -9.93
CA ALA A 42 33.89 8.68 -8.76
C ALA A 42 34.29 7.70 -7.64
N ALA A 43 33.47 6.68 -7.36
CA ALA A 43 33.80 5.63 -6.39
C ALA A 43 35.04 4.83 -6.80
N ALA A 44 35.18 4.51 -8.09
CA ALA A 44 36.34 3.81 -8.65
C ALA A 44 37.63 4.65 -8.67
N ALA A 45 37.51 5.98 -8.79
CA ALA A 45 38.63 6.91 -8.74
C ALA A 45 39.09 7.18 -7.29
N LEU A 46 38.15 7.44 -6.37
CA LEU A 46 38.42 7.66 -4.95
C LEU A 46 38.96 6.39 -4.25
N GLY A 47 38.53 5.21 -4.69
CA GLY A 47 39.04 3.92 -4.19
C GLY A 47 40.50 3.63 -4.58
N ARG A 48 41.05 4.29 -5.60
CA ARG A 48 42.45 4.13 -6.03
C ARG A 48 43.42 5.04 -5.27
N SER A 49 42.96 6.18 -4.76
CA SER A 49 43.81 7.18 -4.08
C SER A 49 43.82 7.04 -2.55
N ALA A 50 42.78 6.45 -1.97
CA ALA A 50 42.71 6.16 -0.53
C ALA A 50 43.39 4.82 -0.22
N GLY A 51 44.72 4.82 -0.18
CA GLY A 51 45.51 3.66 0.25
C GLY A 51 44.98 3.07 1.56
N GLY A 52 44.61 1.79 1.52
CA GLY A 52 44.32 0.98 2.72
C GLY A 52 42.85 0.64 3.03
N PHE A 53 41.84 1.20 2.36
CA PHE A 53 40.44 0.97 2.76
C PHE A 53 39.75 -0.20 2.02
N TRP A 54 40.11 -0.47 0.76
CA TRP A 54 39.43 -1.44 -0.10
C TRP A 54 40.32 -2.64 -0.46
N ASP A 55 40.19 -3.76 0.26
CA ASP A 55 40.71 -5.05 -0.21
C ASP A 55 39.97 -5.52 -1.49
N GLY A 56 40.48 -6.55 -2.18
CA GLY A 56 39.89 -7.03 -3.44
C GLY A 56 38.43 -7.49 -3.31
N ARG A 57 38.03 -8.04 -2.14
CA ARG A 57 36.65 -8.45 -1.88
C ARG A 57 35.73 -7.26 -1.62
N ARG A 58 36.23 -6.22 -0.93
CA ARG A 58 35.47 -4.98 -0.70
C ARG A 58 35.28 -4.19 -1.99
N ARG A 59 36.27 -4.18 -2.90
CA ARG A 59 36.10 -3.59 -4.25
C ARG A 59 35.01 -4.31 -5.05
N ALA A 60 34.97 -5.64 -4.99
CA ALA A 60 33.92 -6.42 -5.63
C ALA A 60 32.53 -6.15 -5.01
N LEU A 61 32.44 -6.04 -3.68
CA LEU A 61 31.19 -5.69 -2.99
C LEU A 61 30.71 -4.26 -3.29
N GLY A 62 31.62 -3.28 -3.35
CA GLY A 62 31.30 -1.90 -3.72
C GLY A 62 30.84 -1.78 -5.18
N ALA A 63 31.51 -2.48 -6.10
CA ALA A 63 31.09 -2.55 -7.50
C ALA A 63 29.72 -3.22 -7.66
N LEU A 64 29.48 -4.31 -6.93
CA LEU A 64 28.19 -4.99 -6.91
C LEU A 64 27.09 -4.08 -6.36
N ALA A 65 27.33 -3.38 -5.24
CA ALA A 65 26.37 -2.44 -4.66
C ALA A 65 26.03 -1.30 -5.64
N ALA A 66 27.00 -0.79 -6.38
CA ALA A 66 26.79 0.28 -7.36
C ALA A 66 26.06 -0.18 -8.63
N ILE A 67 26.32 -1.42 -9.10
CA ILE A 67 25.55 -2.05 -10.19
C ILE A 67 24.09 -2.27 -9.76
N LEU A 68 23.89 -2.81 -8.56
CA LEU A 68 22.57 -3.02 -7.99
C LEU A 68 21.83 -1.67 -7.79
N TRP A 69 22.53 -0.61 -7.41
CA TRP A 69 22.00 0.76 -7.32
C TRP A 69 21.61 1.35 -8.68
N GLY A 70 22.44 1.18 -9.71
CA GLY A 70 22.12 1.62 -11.07
C GLY A 70 20.91 0.89 -11.65
N ALA A 71 20.82 -0.43 -11.41
CA ALA A 71 19.65 -1.22 -11.78
C ALA A 71 18.39 -0.78 -11.00
N TYR A 72 18.53 -0.47 -9.71
CA TYR A 72 17.45 0.07 -8.90
C TYR A 72 16.92 1.41 -9.43
N LEU A 73 17.80 2.37 -9.74
CA LEU A 73 17.40 3.67 -10.31
C LEU A 73 16.74 3.53 -11.69
N LEU A 74 17.20 2.58 -12.51
CA LEU A 74 16.59 2.26 -13.80
C LEU A 74 15.18 1.65 -13.65
N LEU A 75 14.97 0.81 -12.64
CA LEU A 75 13.66 0.27 -12.29
C LEU A 75 12.76 1.37 -11.70
N TRP A 76 13.32 2.27 -10.88
CA TRP A 76 12.64 3.43 -10.30
C TRP A 76 12.14 4.39 -11.38
N SER A 77 12.98 4.73 -12.36
CA SER A 77 12.61 5.61 -13.47
C SER A 77 11.53 5.01 -14.39
N ARG A 78 11.26 3.71 -14.27
CA ARG A 78 10.20 3.01 -14.99
C ARG A 78 8.98 2.69 -14.12
N GLY A 79 8.95 3.15 -12.88
CA GLY A 79 7.85 2.91 -11.94
C GLY A 79 7.76 1.46 -11.42
N LEU A 80 8.83 0.67 -11.55
CA LEU A 80 8.85 -0.78 -11.29
C LEU A 80 9.44 -1.18 -9.92
N THR A 81 9.58 -0.25 -8.96
CA THR A 81 10.25 -0.54 -7.68
C THR A 81 9.30 -0.98 -6.57
N LEU A 82 9.75 -1.99 -5.81
CA LEU A 82 9.12 -2.44 -4.57
C LEU A 82 9.93 -1.93 -3.37
N TRP A 83 9.27 -1.26 -2.43
CA TRP A 83 9.74 -0.82 -1.11
C TRP A 83 10.60 -1.81 -0.29
N LEU A 84 10.45 -3.13 -0.48
CA LEU A 84 11.32 -4.13 0.15
C LEU A 84 12.75 -4.11 -0.41
N LEU A 85 12.93 -3.73 -1.67
CA LEU A 85 14.26 -3.42 -2.23
C LEU A 85 14.82 -2.17 -1.56
N ASP A 86 14.02 -1.13 -1.31
CA ASP A 86 14.45 0.09 -0.62
C ASP A 86 14.99 -0.22 0.78
N LEU A 87 14.28 -1.08 1.54
CA LEU A 87 14.71 -1.58 2.86
C LEU A 87 15.94 -2.49 2.77
N ALA A 88 16.03 -3.35 1.77
CA ALA A 88 17.19 -4.23 1.57
C ALA A 88 18.45 -3.42 1.19
N PHE A 89 18.31 -2.38 0.36
CA PHE A 89 19.39 -1.46 0.02
C PHE A 89 19.78 -0.57 1.21
N ALA A 90 18.82 -0.07 1.98
CA ALA A 90 19.09 0.68 3.21
C ALA A 90 19.80 -0.20 4.26
N ALA A 91 19.37 -1.45 4.43
CA ALA A 91 20.02 -2.42 5.32
C ALA A 91 21.42 -2.79 4.83
N ALA A 92 21.61 -3.00 3.51
CA ALA A 92 22.93 -3.25 2.94
C ALA A 92 23.87 -2.05 3.12
N ALA A 93 23.37 -0.81 2.94
CA ALA A 93 24.12 0.42 3.21
C ALA A 93 24.47 0.57 4.70
N LEU A 94 23.56 0.19 5.60
CA LEU A 94 23.78 0.19 7.06
C LEU A 94 24.83 -0.85 7.48
N LEU A 95 24.83 -2.02 6.85
CA LEU A 95 25.81 -3.09 7.09
C LEU A 95 27.21 -2.70 6.58
N LEU A 96 27.28 -2.01 5.44
CA LEU A 96 28.52 -1.40 4.95
C LEU A 96 29.00 -0.26 5.86
N TRP A 97 28.09 0.42 6.56
CA TRP A 97 28.38 1.48 7.54
C TRP A 97 28.90 0.95 8.89
N LEU A 98 28.39 -0.17 9.39
CA LEU A 98 28.82 -0.78 10.66
C LEU A 98 30.24 -1.40 10.60
N GLY A 99 30.82 -1.55 9.41
CA GLY A 99 32.19 -2.00 9.19
C GLY A 99 33.22 -0.88 9.38
N ARG A 100 33.43 -0.42 10.62
CA ARG A 100 34.52 0.48 11.09
C ARG A 100 35.01 1.59 10.12
N GLY A 101 34.57 2.82 10.40
CA GLY A 101 35.40 4.03 10.23
C GLY A 101 35.01 5.01 9.11
N ARG A 102 34.55 6.19 9.54
CA ARG A 102 34.43 7.49 8.83
C ARG A 102 33.60 7.58 7.52
N ALA A 103 32.36 8.03 7.73
CA ALA A 103 31.69 9.19 7.12
C ALA A 103 31.22 9.21 5.65
N VAL A 104 31.48 8.22 4.80
CA VAL A 104 31.00 8.29 3.39
C VAL A 104 29.59 7.69 3.12
N PRO A 105 29.03 6.74 3.91
CA PRO A 105 27.68 6.23 3.63
C PRO A 105 26.54 7.18 4.02
N LEU A 106 26.82 8.30 4.70
CA LEU A 106 25.79 9.19 5.26
C LEU A 106 24.94 9.86 4.16
N LEU A 107 25.57 10.27 3.05
CA LEU A 107 24.88 10.97 1.96
C LEU A 107 23.93 10.07 1.15
N GLY A 108 24.29 8.78 0.98
CA GLY A 108 23.44 7.82 0.27
C GLY A 108 22.22 7.38 1.09
N SER A 109 22.37 7.28 2.42
CA SER A 109 21.29 6.91 3.33
C SER A 109 20.35 8.07 3.65
N LEU A 110 20.86 9.31 3.74
CA LEU A 110 20.04 10.53 3.77
C LEU A 110 19.20 10.65 2.49
N GLY A 111 19.79 10.44 1.30
CA GLY A 111 19.04 10.47 0.03
C GLY A 111 17.88 9.47 -0.06
N VAL A 112 17.98 8.31 0.60
CA VAL A 112 16.90 7.31 0.68
C VAL A 112 15.76 7.81 1.57
N VAL A 113 16.05 8.39 2.74
CA VAL A 113 15.04 8.96 3.64
C VAL A 113 14.39 10.19 3.02
N THR A 114 15.17 11.04 2.36
CA THR A 114 14.67 12.23 1.65
C THR A 114 13.81 11.86 0.43
N ALA A 115 14.17 10.86 -0.36
CA ALA A 115 13.38 10.39 -1.51
C ALA A 115 12.07 9.70 -1.09
N ILE A 116 12.10 8.92 0.00
CA ILE A 116 10.91 8.30 0.60
C ILE A 116 10.01 9.36 1.23
N GLY A 117 10.58 10.35 1.92
CA GLY A 117 9.85 11.47 2.53
C GLY A 117 9.20 12.40 1.50
N ALA A 118 9.92 12.75 0.44
CA ALA A 118 9.42 13.59 -0.65
C ALA A 118 8.28 12.94 -1.44
N ARG A 119 8.29 11.60 -1.59
CA ARG A 119 7.24 10.85 -2.30
C ARG A 119 5.93 10.76 -1.51
N HIS A 120 5.96 10.84 -0.17
CA HIS A 120 4.82 10.40 0.65
C HIS A 120 4.29 11.39 1.70
N LEU A 121 5.07 12.40 2.12
CA LEU A 121 4.65 13.30 3.21
C LEU A 121 4.10 14.66 2.74
N GLY A 122 4.30 15.05 1.48
CA GLY A 122 3.77 16.30 0.91
C GLY A 122 4.26 17.60 1.56
N HIS A 123 5.13 17.54 2.58
CA HIS A 123 5.65 18.69 3.31
C HIS A 123 7.19 18.67 3.40
N PRO A 124 7.89 19.40 2.51
CA PRO A 124 9.36 19.37 2.42
C PRO A 124 10.09 19.83 3.69
N ALA A 125 9.47 20.66 4.53
CA ALA A 125 10.07 21.14 5.78
C ALA A 125 10.19 20.06 6.88
N ALA A 126 9.26 19.10 6.92
CA ALA A 126 9.30 18.02 7.91
C ALA A 126 10.42 17.00 7.60
N VAL A 127 10.69 16.79 6.32
CA VAL A 127 11.80 15.94 5.84
C VAL A 127 13.15 16.57 6.23
N LEU A 128 13.31 17.87 5.99
CA LEU A 128 14.50 18.62 6.38
C LEU A 128 14.74 18.60 7.91
N ALA A 129 13.69 18.69 8.72
CA ALA A 129 13.79 18.64 10.17
C ALA A 129 14.23 17.26 10.69
N VAL A 130 13.73 16.18 10.10
CA VAL A 130 14.15 14.80 10.41
C VAL A 130 15.60 14.57 9.99
N ASP A 131 16.00 15.07 8.81
CA ASP A 131 17.37 14.97 8.31
C ASP A 131 18.36 15.73 9.22
N LEU A 132 17.99 16.92 9.70
CA LEU A 132 18.79 17.69 10.65
C LEU A 132 18.88 17.03 12.03
N LEU A 133 17.80 16.40 12.53
CA LEU A 133 17.80 15.65 13.78
C LEU A 133 18.66 14.38 13.68
N TYR A 134 18.61 13.68 12.55
CA TYR A 134 19.43 12.49 12.30
C TYR A 134 20.91 12.85 12.16
N ALA A 135 21.23 13.95 11.45
CA ALA A 135 22.58 14.48 11.36
C ALA A 135 23.12 14.92 12.73
N ALA A 136 22.30 15.61 13.54
CA ALA A 136 22.67 16.02 14.88
C ALA A 136 22.88 14.82 15.83
N ALA A 137 22.04 13.79 15.76
CA ALA A 137 22.20 12.56 16.53
C ALA A 137 23.44 11.77 16.08
N ALA A 138 23.72 11.70 14.78
CA ALA A 138 24.92 11.05 14.24
C ALA A 138 26.21 11.77 14.68
N LEU A 139 26.20 13.11 14.71
CA LEU A 139 27.32 13.92 15.20
C LEU A 139 27.50 13.78 16.72
N ARG A 140 26.40 13.75 17.49
CA ARG A 140 26.44 13.69 18.97
C ARG A 140 26.79 12.30 19.51
N TYR A 141 26.26 11.22 18.91
CA TYR A 141 26.49 9.85 19.40
C TYR A 141 27.60 9.10 18.64
N GLY A 142 27.96 9.54 17.43
CA GLY A 142 29.09 8.97 16.68
C GLY A 142 30.46 9.32 17.26
N GLY A 143 30.58 10.47 17.93
CA GLY A 143 31.80 10.91 18.63
C GLY A 143 32.10 10.06 19.88
N ASP A 144 31.11 9.87 20.75
CA ASP A 144 31.25 9.16 22.03
C ASP A 144 31.63 7.68 21.88
N VAL A 145 31.17 7.03 20.81
CA VAL A 145 31.49 5.62 20.52
C VAL A 145 32.92 5.48 19.99
N ALA A 146 33.40 6.45 19.20
CA ALA A 146 34.77 6.47 18.70
C ALA A 146 35.79 6.69 19.84
N GLU A 147 35.44 7.52 20.82
CA GLU A 147 36.30 7.82 21.96
C GLU A 147 36.38 6.65 22.96
N ARG A 148 35.27 5.94 23.19
CA ARG A 148 35.25 4.71 24.02
C ARG A 148 35.97 3.54 23.36
N LEU A 149 36.00 3.47 22.03
CA LEU A 149 36.73 2.44 21.26
C LEU A 149 38.22 2.75 21.08
N ALA A 150 38.65 3.99 21.34
CA ALA A 150 40.04 4.42 21.28
C ALA A 150 40.81 4.26 22.60
N ARG A 151 40.13 3.89 23.70
CA ARG A 151 40.81 3.56 24.97
C ARG A 151 41.62 2.27 24.82
N PRO A 152 42.90 2.24 25.23
CA PRO A 152 43.69 1.02 25.19
C PRO A 152 43.04 -0.08 26.04
N ALA A 153 43.05 -1.31 25.52
CA ALA A 153 42.42 -2.45 26.18
C ALA A 153 43.12 -2.76 27.52
N PRO A 154 42.39 -3.28 28.54
CA PRO A 154 43.01 -3.77 29.76
C PRO A 154 44.02 -4.88 29.46
N SER A 155 45.13 -4.91 30.18
CA SER A 155 46.28 -5.83 30.02
C SER A 155 46.00 -7.30 30.35
N ASP A 156 44.75 -7.68 30.66
CA ASP A 156 44.39 -9.04 31.00
C ASP A 156 44.03 -9.86 29.74
N HIS A 157 44.99 -10.69 29.31
CA HIS A 157 44.87 -11.59 28.16
C HIS A 157 43.69 -12.58 28.26
N GLY A 158 43.27 -12.96 29.47
CA GLY A 158 42.15 -13.90 29.69
C GLY A 158 40.76 -13.26 29.48
N ALA A 159 40.63 -11.97 29.78
CA ALA A 159 39.42 -11.19 29.51
C ALA A 159 39.28 -10.86 28.01
N LEU A 160 40.41 -10.61 27.32
CA LEU A 160 40.48 -10.34 25.88
C LEU A 160 40.03 -11.53 25.02
N ALA A 161 40.41 -12.75 25.41
CA ALA A 161 39.99 -13.98 24.71
C ALA A 161 38.49 -14.26 24.90
N ARG A 162 37.96 -14.08 26.12
CA ARG A 162 36.51 -14.17 26.40
C ARG A 162 35.70 -13.10 25.67
N ALA A 163 36.17 -11.85 25.67
CA ALA A 163 35.54 -10.76 24.92
C ALA A 163 35.57 -11.00 23.39
N ARG A 164 36.64 -11.57 22.84
CA ARG A 164 36.70 -11.97 21.42
C ARG A 164 35.76 -13.12 21.08
N ARG A 165 35.64 -14.15 21.93
CA ARG A 165 34.67 -15.25 21.75
C ARG A 165 33.22 -14.76 21.85
N LEU A 166 32.89 -13.94 22.85
CA LEU A 166 31.55 -13.37 23.01
C LEU A 166 31.20 -12.42 21.85
N ARG A 167 32.18 -11.64 21.35
CA ARG A 167 32.01 -10.86 20.11
C ARG A 167 31.78 -11.76 18.90
N GLY A 168 32.59 -12.81 18.69
CA GLY A 168 32.43 -13.76 17.59
C GLY A 168 31.08 -14.48 17.60
N ALA A 169 30.61 -14.90 18.78
CA ALA A 169 29.29 -15.50 18.97
C ALA A 169 28.15 -14.49 18.73
N GLY A 170 28.29 -13.23 19.17
CA GLY A 170 27.34 -12.16 18.88
C GLY A 170 27.28 -11.80 17.39
N TRP A 171 28.41 -11.83 16.68
CA TRP A 171 28.47 -11.65 15.23
C TRP A 171 27.86 -12.83 14.47
N ALA A 172 28.11 -14.06 14.90
CA ALA A 172 27.50 -15.25 14.31
C ALA A 172 25.98 -15.27 14.52
N ALA A 173 25.51 -14.91 15.73
CA ALA A 173 24.09 -14.76 16.03
C ALA A 173 23.44 -13.62 15.23
N GLY A 174 24.11 -12.46 15.12
CA GLY A 174 23.64 -11.34 14.30
C GLY A 174 23.61 -11.67 12.80
N ALA A 175 24.63 -12.34 12.27
CA ALA A 175 24.69 -12.80 10.88
C ALA A 175 23.66 -13.89 10.60
N ALA A 176 23.44 -14.83 11.53
CA ALA A 176 22.39 -15.84 11.42
C ALA A 176 20.99 -15.22 11.47
N PHE A 177 20.78 -14.24 12.34
CA PHE A 177 19.52 -13.46 12.41
C PHE A 177 19.27 -12.70 11.11
N LEU A 178 20.28 -12.02 10.57
CA LEU A 178 20.19 -11.30 9.30
C LEU A 178 20.02 -12.23 8.09
N ALA A 179 20.71 -13.37 8.07
CA ALA A 179 20.56 -14.39 7.02
C ALA A 179 19.16 -15.01 7.08
N PHE A 180 18.65 -15.31 8.28
CA PHE A 180 17.27 -15.74 8.48
C PHE A 180 16.28 -14.67 7.99
N PHE A 181 16.50 -13.40 8.33
CA PHE A 181 15.67 -12.28 7.88
C PHE A 181 15.70 -12.11 6.36
N ALA A 182 16.88 -12.24 5.75
CA ALA A 182 17.07 -12.15 4.30
C ALA A 182 16.47 -13.34 3.55
N LEU A 183 16.69 -14.58 4.01
CA LEU A 183 16.16 -15.80 3.39
C LEU A 183 14.64 -15.92 3.56
N HIS A 184 14.14 -15.70 4.77
CA HIS A 184 12.71 -15.76 5.07
C HIS A 184 11.96 -14.58 4.42
N GLY A 185 12.55 -13.38 4.52
CA GLY A 185 12.07 -12.18 3.86
C GLY A 185 12.05 -12.33 2.33
N ALA A 186 13.10 -12.85 1.71
CA ALA A 186 13.18 -13.07 0.27
C ALA A 186 12.15 -14.10 -0.21
N ARG A 187 11.93 -15.19 0.53
CA ARG A 187 10.92 -16.22 0.15
C ARG A 187 9.50 -15.65 0.17
N GLN A 188 9.13 -14.95 1.23
CA GLN A 188 7.79 -14.33 1.33
C GLN A 188 7.64 -13.16 0.35
N THR A 189 8.68 -12.36 0.16
CA THR A 189 8.70 -11.30 -0.87
C THR A 189 8.50 -11.89 -2.25
N LEU A 190 9.25 -12.93 -2.64
CA LEU A 190 9.11 -13.59 -3.94
C LEU A 190 7.68 -14.14 -4.17
N MET A 191 7.03 -14.67 -3.13
CA MET A 191 5.62 -15.06 -3.20
C MET A 191 4.70 -13.85 -3.45
N MET A 192 4.98 -12.70 -2.84
CA MET A 192 4.21 -11.48 -3.06
C MET A 192 4.44 -10.84 -4.44
N VAL A 193 5.66 -10.95 -5.00
CA VAL A 193 6.03 -10.35 -6.30
C VAL A 193 5.64 -11.22 -7.49
N SER A 194 5.38 -12.52 -7.29
CA SER A 194 4.97 -13.43 -8.37
C SER A 194 3.48 -13.78 -8.27
N PRO A 195 2.59 -13.09 -9.03
CA PRO A 195 1.16 -13.37 -9.04
C PRO A 195 0.85 -14.85 -9.30
N ALA A 196 1.55 -15.48 -10.25
CA ALA A 196 1.35 -16.89 -10.59
C ALA A 196 1.65 -17.84 -9.42
N ARG A 197 2.74 -17.63 -8.68
CA ARG A 197 3.08 -18.47 -7.52
C ARG A 197 2.12 -18.24 -6.36
N ARG A 198 1.74 -16.99 -6.11
CA ARG A 198 0.75 -16.62 -5.09
C ARG A 198 -0.58 -17.30 -5.39
N ARG A 199 -1.07 -17.17 -6.62
CA ARG A 199 -2.29 -17.81 -7.11
C ARG A 199 -2.24 -19.33 -6.97
N ALA A 200 -1.18 -19.99 -7.44
CA ALA A 200 -1.06 -21.43 -7.33
C ALA A 200 -1.14 -21.93 -5.88
N ARG A 201 -0.51 -21.21 -4.94
CA ARG A 201 -0.56 -21.54 -3.52
C ARG A 201 -1.95 -21.34 -2.92
N LEU A 202 -2.59 -20.20 -3.20
CA LEU A 202 -3.94 -19.90 -2.71
C LEU A 202 -4.98 -20.86 -3.31
N ALA A 203 -4.87 -21.15 -4.62
CA ALA A 203 -5.75 -22.08 -5.32
C ALA A 203 -5.68 -23.50 -4.74
N ALA A 204 -4.50 -23.96 -4.31
CA ALA A 204 -4.34 -25.25 -3.63
C ALA A 204 -5.06 -25.30 -2.28
N LEU A 205 -5.31 -24.14 -1.66
CA LEU A 205 -6.01 -24.02 -0.37
C LEU A 205 -7.48 -23.64 -0.54
N SER A 206 -7.94 -23.28 -1.74
CA SER A 206 -9.32 -22.86 -2.00
C SER A 206 -10.36 -23.84 -1.44
N PRO A 207 -11.46 -23.33 -0.86
CA PRO A 207 -12.61 -24.17 -0.54
C PRO A 207 -13.22 -24.74 -1.83
N ARG A 208 -14.08 -25.74 -1.68
CA ARG A 208 -14.89 -26.24 -2.80
C ARG A 208 -16.05 -25.27 -3.02
N PHE A 209 -16.40 -25.03 -4.28
CA PHE A 209 -17.47 -24.12 -4.68
C PHE A 209 -18.70 -24.88 -5.20
N PRO A 210 -19.93 -24.35 -5.03
CA PRO A 210 -20.23 -23.10 -4.29
C PRO A 210 -19.95 -23.23 -2.79
N ILE A 211 -19.50 -22.14 -2.13
CA ILE A 211 -19.19 -22.17 -0.68
C ILE A 211 -20.45 -22.57 0.11
N GLN A 212 -21.61 -22.09 -0.35
CA GLN A 212 -22.92 -22.28 0.26
C GLN A 212 -23.93 -22.72 -0.80
N ASP A 213 -24.90 -23.54 -0.41
CA ASP A 213 -26.03 -23.88 -1.28
C ASP A 213 -26.90 -22.63 -1.51
N PRO A 214 -27.07 -22.18 -2.78
CA PRO A 214 -27.93 -21.04 -3.09
C PRO A 214 -29.38 -21.21 -2.62
N GLY A 215 -29.88 -22.44 -2.52
CA GLY A 215 -31.25 -22.74 -2.08
C GLY A 215 -31.49 -22.53 -0.58
N THR A 216 -30.42 -22.42 0.21
CA THR A 216 -30.49 -22.28 1.68
C THR A 216 -30.11 -20.88 2.17
N LEU A 217 -29.82 -19.94 1.27
CA LEU A 217 -29.39 -18.60 1.63
C LEU A 217 -30.49 -17.83 2.38
N SER A 218 -30.08 -17.10 3.42
CA SER A 218 -30.92 -16.12 4.09
C SER A 218 -31.42 -15.06 3.10
N PRO A 219 -32.55 -14.38 3.35
CA PRO A 219 -33.08 -13.39 2.40
C PRO A 219 -32.10 -12.27 2.04
N SER A 220 -31.23 -11.88 2.98
CA SER A 220 -30.20 -10.85 2.75
C SER A 220 -29.04 -11.41 1.91
N ALA A 221 -28.58 -12.63 2.20
CA ALA A 221 -27.56 -13.33 1.41
C ALA A 221 -28.04 -13.60 -0.02
N ALA A 222 -29.30 -14.00 -0.21
CA ALA A 222 -29.91 -14.19 -1.53
C ALA A 222 -29.96 -12.89 -2.36
N ARG A 223 -30.28 -11.74 -1.72
CA ARG A 223 -30.23 -10.43 -2.39
C ARG A 223 -28.81 -10.04 -2.79
N LEU A 224 -27.85 -10.21 -1.89
CA LEU A 224 -26.44 -9.96 -2.19
C LEU A 224 -25.95 -10.82 -3.36
N ARG A 225 -26.31 -12.10 -3.39
CA ARG A 225 -26.02 -12.99 -4.51
C ARG A 225 -26.64 -12.51 -5.82
N ALA A 226 -27.89 -12.04 -5.79
CA ALA A 226 -28.53 -11.48 -6.98
C ALA A 226 -27.80 -10.21 -7.49
N HIS A 227 -27.36 -9.32 -6.59
CA HIS A 227 -26.57 -8.15 -6.95
C HIS A 227 -25.24 -8.52 -7.61
N VAL A 228 -24.49 -9.45 -7.00
CA VAL A 228 -23.21 -9.91 -7.56
C VAL A 228 -23.41 -10.60 -8.91
N LEU A 229 -24.40 -11.49 -9.03
CA LEU A 229 -24.70 -12.16 -10.30
C LEU A 229 -25.03 -11.19 -11.41
N GLU A 230 -25.79 -10.12 -11.12
CA GLU A 230 -26.15 -9.12 -12.13
C GLU A 230 -24.94 -8.30 -12.57
N LEU A 231 -24.15 -7.83 -11.61
CA LEU A 231 -22.98 -7.01 -11.90
C LEU A 231 -21.91 -7.84 -12.63
N ALA A 232 -21.68 -9.09 -12.20
CA ALA A 232 -20.65 -9.98 -12.72
C ALA A 232 -21.06 -10.81 -13.95
N LYS A 233 -22.12 -10.43 -14.69
CA LYS A 233 -22.49 -11.07 -15.97
C LYS A 233 -21.44 -10.89 -17.08
N GLY A 234 -20.43 -10.08 -16.83
CA GLY A 234 -19.31 -9.82 -17.73
C GLY A 234 -18.44 -8.70 -17.19
N GLU A 235 -17.41 -8.37 -17.95
CA GLU A 235 -16.48 -7.29 -17.66
C GLU A 235 -17.19 -5.92 -17.61
N ARG A 236 -16.82 -5.09 -16.62
CA ARG A 236 -17.30 -3.72 -16.40
C ARG A 236 -16.13 -2.71 -16.43
N SER A 237 -15.03 -3.06 -17.10
CA SER A 237 -13.85 -2.21 -17.16
C SER A 237 -14.09 -0.94 -17.99
N ALA A 238 -13.12 -0.03 -17.98
CA ALA A 238 -13.13 1.17 -18.82
C ALA A 238 -13.16 0.85 -20.34
N TYR A 239 -12.83 -0.38 -20.74
CA TYR A 239 -12.85 -0.87 -22.12
C TYR A 239 -14.24 -1.34 -22.56
N GLU A 240 -15.19 -1.49 -21.63
CA GLU A 240 -16.55 -1.98 -21.88
C GLU A 240 -17.63 -0.94 -21.50
N PRO A 241 -17.77 0.19 -22.23
CA PRO A 241 -18.68 1.28 -21.86
C PRO A 241 -20.15 0.85 -21.75
N ALA A 242 -20.58 -0.10 -22.59
CA ALA A 242 -21.94 -0.63 -22.56
C ALA A 242 -22.20 -1.42 -21.27
N ALA A 243 -21.23 -2.22 -20.81
CA ALA A 243 -21.34 -2.96 -19.56
C ALA A 243 -21.33 -2.03 -18.34
N GLN A 244 -20.47 -1.02 -18.35
CA GLN A 244 -20.51 0.02 -17.32
C GLN A 244 -21.85 0.77 -17.28
N GLN A 245 -22.44 1.08 -18.44
CA GLN A 245 -23.76 1.70 -18.47
C GLN A 245 -24.84 0.77 -17.90
N ARG A 246 -24.80 -0.53 -18.19
CA ARG A 246 -25.71 -1.52 -17.57
C ARG A 246 -25.54 -1.56 -16.05
N ALA A 247 -24.30 -1.63 -15.57
CA ALA A 247 -24.00 -1.61 -14.14
C ALA A 247 -24.53 -0.33 -13.46
N ARG A 248 -24.30 0.85 -14.06
CA ARG A 248 -24.84 2.11 -13.55
C ARG A 248 -26.35 2.11 -13.46
N ARG A 249 -27.05 1.70 -14.52
CA ARG A 249 -28.51 1.61 -14.53
C ARG A 249 -29.02 0.66 -13.45
N TYR A 250 -28.36 -0.48 -13.28
CA TYR A 250 -28.71 -1.45 -12.25
C TYR A 250 -28.55 -0.86 -10.85
N ILE A 251 -27.37 -0.31 -10.53
CA ILE A 251 -27.08 0.27 -9.22
C ILE A 251 -28.06 1.42 -8.91
N SER A 252 -28.29 2.31 -9.86
CA SER A 252 -29.27 3.39 -9.73
C SER A 252 -30.68 2.86 -9.46
N ALA A 253 -31.10 1.81 -10.17
CA ALA A 253 -32.41 1.19 -9.96
C ALA A 253 -32.52 0.54 -8.57
N GLN A 254 -31.48 -0.14 -8.09
CA GLN A 254 -31.48 -0.76 -6.76
C GLN A 254 -31.54 0.30 -5.64
N LEU A 255 -30.72 1.35 -5.73
CA LEU A 255 -30.77 2.46 -4.78
C LEU A 255 -32.13 3.19 -4.80
N ALA A 256 -32.69 3.42 -6.00
CA ALA A 256 -34.02 4.01 -6.14
C ALA A 256 -35.12 3.12 -5.54
N SER A 257 -35.05 1.80 -5.75
CA SER A 257 -35.98 0.85 -5.14
C SER A 257 -35.91 0.81 -3.61
N ALA A 258 -34.73 1.09 -3.05
CA ALA A 258 -34.53 1.30 -1.61
C ALA A 258 -35.00 2.69 -1.11
N GLY A 259 -35.58 3.51 -1.99
CA GLY A 259 -36.16 4.81 -1.65
C GLY A 259 -35.16 5.97 -1.59
N TYR A 260 -34.03 5.87 -2.29
CA TYR A 260 -33.06 6.96 -2.41
C TYR A 260 -33.20 7.73 -3.72
N ALA A 261 -32.99 9.04 -3.68
CA ALA A 261 -32.72 9.81 -4.88
C ALA A 261 -31.27 9.58 -5.31
N VAL A 262 -31.06 9.12 -6.53
CA VAL A 262 -29.73 8.83 -7.08
C VAL A 262 -29.27 9.97 -7.97
N ARG A 263 -28.02 10.38 -7.80
CA ARG A 263 -27.36 11.41 -8.60
C ARG A 263 -26.23 10.77 -9.40
N GLU A 264 -26.30 10.92 -10.72
CA GLU A 264 -25.16 10.66 -11.60
C GLU A 264 -24.20 11.84 -11.57
N LEU A 265 -22.91 11.55 -11.39
CA LEU A 265 -21.83 12.54 -11.30
C LEU A 265 -20.82 12.30 -12.43
N PRO A 266 -21.16 12.67 -13.68
CA PRO A 266 -20.27 12.48 -14.82
C PRO A 266 -19.05 13.38 -14.73
N TYR A 267 -17.91 12.87 -15.19
CA TYR A 267 -16.67 13.64 -15.31
C TYR A 267 -15.84 13.19 -16.51
N ALA A 268 -15.13 14.14 -17.13
CA ALA A 268 -14.16 13.84 -18.17
C ALA A 268 -12.81 13.42 -17.56
N PRO A 269 -12.08 12.49 -18.19
CA PRO A 269 -10.69 12.21 -17.82
C PRO A 269 -9.79 13.43 -18.09
N GLU A 270 -8.79 13.63 -17.24
CA GLU A 270 -7.68 14.57 -17.45
C GLU A 270 -6.67 14.02 -18.47
N ARG A 271 -6.52 12.69 -18.55
CA ARG A 271 -5.66 12.05 -19.54
C ARG A 271 -6.43 11.73 -20.82
N SER A 272 -5.77 11.88 -21.96
CA SER A 272 -6.32 11.35 -23.22
C SER A 272 -6.34 9.83 -23.16
N LEU A 273 -7.51 9.26 -22.94
CA LEU A 273 -7.80 7.83 -23.06
C LEU A 273 -8.39 7.53 -24.44
N GLY A 274 -8.06 8.32 -25.48
CA GLY A 274 -8.74 8.31 -26.79
C GLY A 274 -8.76 6.97 -27.54
N PHE A 275 -7.89 6.02 -27.17
CA PHE A 275 -7.92 4.65 -27.70
C PHE A 275 -8.75 3.66 -26.85
N VAL A 276 -9.17 4.07 -25.65
CA VAL A 276 -9.80 3.22 -24.63
C VAL A 276 -11.24 3.66 -24.34
N ARG A 277 -11.50 4.97 -24.28
CA ARG A 277 -12.82 5.47 -23.87
C ARG A 277 -13.12 6.84 -24.48
N THR A 278 -14.29 6.96 -25.09
CA THR A 278 -14.81 8.20 -25.69
C THR A 278 -15.94 8.85 -24.88
N ALA A 279 -16.56 8.10 -23.96
CA ALA A 279 -17.63 8.57 -23.08
C ALA A 279 -17.08 9.00 -21.69
N PRO A 280 -17.71 9.96 -21.00
CA PRO A 280 -17.28 10.35 -19.66
C PRO A 280 -17.38 9.18 -18.66
N PHE A 281 -16.53 9.22 -17.64
CA PHE A 281 -16.68 8.43 -16.42
C PHE A 281 -17.85 8.97 -15.58
N CYS A 282 -18.44 8.14 -14.70
CA CYS A 282 -19.59 8.57 -13.92
C CYS A 282 -19.71 7.86 -12.57
N ASN A 283 -19.51 8.61 -11.47
CA ASN A 283 -19.85 8.09 -10.15
C ASN A 283 -21.36 8.18 -9.91
N LEU A 284 -21.88 7.32 -9.03
CA LEU A 284 -23.27 7.39 -8.56
C LEU A 284 -23.29 7.74 -7.08
N GLU A 285 -24.12 8.70 -6.67
CA GLU A 285 -24.31 9.09 -5.27
C GLU A 285 -25.79 8.94 -4.86
N ALA A 286 -26.03 8.31 -3.72
CA ALA A 286 -27.31 8.34 -3.01
C ALA A 286 -27.09 8.84 -1.57
N VAL A 287 -27.98 9.71 -1.09
CA VAL A 287 -27.82 10.36 0.22
C VAL A 287 -28.94 9.94 1.17
N ALA A 288 -28.57 9.37 2.31
CA ALA A 288 -29.41 9.25 3.49
C ALA A 288 -29.24 10.54 4.33
N PRO A 289 -30.31 11.32 4.55
CA PRO A 289 -30.21 12.55 5.32
C PRO A 289 -29.88 12.25 6.79
N GLY A 290 -29.13 13.14 7.42
CA GLY A 290 -28.79 13.10 8.84
C GLY A 290 -28.11 14.40 9.25
N THR A 291 -27.64 14.47 10.50
CA THR A 291 -27.07 15.71 11.06
C THR A 291 -25.56 15.63 11.25
N GLY A 292 -24.83 16.69 10.85
CA GLY A 292 -23.39 16.79 11.04
C GLY A 292 -22.55 16.20 9.90
N PRO A 293 -21.21 16.10 10.09
CA PRO A 293 -20.30 15.64 9.04
C PRO A 293 -20.65 14.24 8.51
N ALA A 294 -20.63 14.09 7.19
CA ALA A 294 -21.15 12.92 6.49
C ALA A 294 -20.22 11.71 6.59
N TRP A 295 -20.80 10.52 6.74
CA TRP A 295 -20.16 9.28 6.33
C TRP A 295 -20.21 9.17 4.81
N VAL A 296 -19.10 8.81 4.19
CA VAL A 296 -19.08 8.32 2.81
C VAL A 296 -18.89 6.81 2.87
N VAL A 297 -19.78 6.06 2.24
CA VAL A 297 -19.66 4.60 2.07
C VAL A 297 -19.44 4.34 0.60
N GLY A 298 -18.24 3.88 0.25
CA GLY A 298 -17.78 3.78 -1.13
C GLY A 298 -17.52 2.35 -1.56
N ALA A 299 -17.76 2.04 -2.83
CA ALA A 299 -17.29 0.83 -3.50
C ALA A 299 -17.13 1.15 -4.99
N HIS A 300 -16.08 0.65 -5.65
CA HIS A 300 -15.98 0.81 -7.11
C HIS A 300 -16.82 -0.24 -7.82
N TYR A 301 -17.46 0.15 -8.93
CA TYR A 301 -18.36 -0.74 -9.68
C TYR A 301 -17.76 -1.24 -10.99
N ASP A 302 -16.65 -0.64 -11.46
CA ASP A 302 -15.89 -1.19 -12.57
C ASP A 302 -15.19 -2.51 -12.17
N SER A 303 -14.57 -3.17 -13.13
CA SER A 303 -13.82 -4.40 -12.91
C SER A 303 -12.49 -4.34 -13.64
N ALA A 304 -11.51 -5.10 -13.16
CA ALA A 304 -10.28 -5.33 -13.89
C ALA A 304 -10.57 -5.82 -15.33
N PRO A 305 -9.78 -5.37 -16.32
CA PRO A 305 -9.95 -5.82 -17.71
C PRO A 305 -9.83 -7.33 -17.85
N GLY A 306 -10.71 -7.95 -18.64
CA GLY A 306 -10.77 -9.39 -18.88
C GLY A 306 -11.38 -10.22 -17.74
N THR A 307 -12.03 -9.59 -16.76
CA THR A 307 -12.58 -10.29 -15.58
C THR A 307 -14.08 -10.02 -15.38
N PRO A 308 -14.85 -10.99 -14.84
CA PRO A 308 -16.22 -10.72 -14.42
C PRO A 308 -16.30 -9.79 -13.20
N GLY A 309 -15.28 -9.78 -12.34
CA GLY A 309 -15.20 -8.90 -11.18
C GLY A 309 -16.29 -9.16 -10.12
N ALA A 310 -16.52 -10.44 -9.77
CA ALA A 310 -17.53 -10.83 -8.81
C ALA A 310 -17.16 -10.44 -7.37
N ASP A 311 -15.95 -10.80 -6.94
CA ASP A 311 -15.42 -10.32 -5.68
C ASP A 311 -14.85 -8.91 -5.85
N ASP A 312 -14.22 -8.63 -7.00
CA ASP A 312 -13.50 -7.39 -7.33
C ASP A 312 -14.21 -6.58 -8.45
N ASN A 313 -15.17 -5.71 -8.14
CA ASN A 313 -15.67 -5.41 -6.80
C ASN A 313 -17.20 -5.39 -6.70
N ALA A 314 -17.87 -6.31 -7.44
CA ALA A 314 -19.32 -6.46 -7.33
C ALA A 314 -19.76 -6.84 -5.90
N SER A 315 -18.91 -7.53 -5.13
CA SER A 315 -19.17 -7.86 -3.73
C SER A 315 -19.28 -6.61 -2.84
N GLY A 316 -18.37 -5.63 -3.01
CA GLY A 316 -18.40 -4.35 -2.31
C GLY A 316 -19.63 -3.53 -2.66
N VAL A 317 -19.97 -3.47 -3.95
CA VAL A 317 -21.21 -2.81 -4.42
C VAL A 317 -22.46 -3.49 -3.87
N ALA A 318 -22.50 -4.83 -3.82
CA ALA A 318 -23.62 -5.57 -3.25
C ALA A 318 -23.81 -5.24 -1.76
N VAL A 319 -22.73 -5.22 -0.98
CA VAL A 319 -22.76 -4.83 0.44
C VAL A 319 -23.20 -3.37 0.60
N LEU A 320 -22.74 -2.45 -0.27
CA LEU A 320 -23.20 -1.06 -0.31
C LEU A 320 -24.71 -0.96 -0.51
N LEU A 321 -25.25 -1.69 -1.50
CA LEU A 321 -26.68 -1.69 -1.82
C LEU A 321 -27.53 -2.24 -0.67
N GLU A 322 -27.15 -3.39 -0.09
CA GLU A 322 -27.90 -3.99 1.01
C GLU A 322 -27.78 -3.15 2.30
N ALA A 323 -26.61 -2.56 2.58
CA ALA A 323 -26.44 -1.63 3.70
C ALA A 323 -27.30 -0.36 3.52
N ALA A 324 -27.39 0.18 2.30
CA ALA A 324 -28.27 1.31 1.99
C ALA A 324 -29.75 0.95 2.21
N ARG A 325 -30.18 -0.23 1.73
CA ARG A 325 -31.55 -0.74 1.94
C ARG A 325 -31.86 -0.88 3.42
N LEU A 326 -30.97 -1.52 4.18
CA LEU A 326 -31.12 -1.69 5.62
C LEU A 326 -31.15 -0.34 6.32
N LEU A 327 -30.25 0.60 5.99
CA LEU A 327 -30.21 1.90 6.63
C LEU A 327 -31.53 2.67 6.49
N LYS A 328 -32.31 2.44 5.43
CA LYS A 328 -33.64 3.06 5.26
C LYS A 328 -34.63 2.69 6.37
N GLU A 329 -34.46 1.54 7.02
CA GLU A 329 -35.29 1.06 8.13
C GLU A 329 -35.03 1.85 9.45
N GLY A 330 -34.04 2.75 9.49
CA GLY A 330 -33.79 3.62 10.65
C GLY A 330 -32.87 4.80 10.34
N ALA A 331 -33.34 6.02 10.60
CA ALA A 331 -32.62 7.24 10.25
C ALA A 331 -31.22 7.32 10.91
N PRO A 332 -30.14 7.55 10.13
CA PRO A 332 -28.80 7.67 10.68
C PRO A 332 -28.66 8.96 11.50
N GLY A 333 -27.78 8.96 12.50
CA GLY A 333 -27.46 10.17 13.25
C GLY A 333 -26.74 11.23 12.40
N ARG A 334 -25.94 10.76 11.44
CA ARG A 334 -25.15 11.57 10.51
C ARG A 334 -25.64 11.38 9.08
N GLU A 335 -25.41 12.36 8.22
CA GLU A 335 -25.62 12.15 6.79
C GLU A 335 -24.78 10.96 6.31
N VAL A 336 -25.36 10.08 5.49
CA VAL A 336 -24.62 8.97 4.87
C VAL A 336 -24.74 9.09 3.36
N ARG A 337 -23.60 9.15 2.69
CA ARG A 337 -23.48 9.20 1.23
C ARG A 337 -23.01 7.83 0.75
N PHE A 338 -23.90 7.09 0.10
CA PHE A 338 -23.54 5.85 -0.58
C PHE A 338 -23.05 6.20 -1.99
N VAL A 339 -21.82 5.82 -2.31
CA VAL A 339 -21.16 6.22 -3.55
C VAL A 339 -20.60 5.01 -4.27
N ALA A 340 -21.10 4.74 -5.48
CA ALA A 340 -20.49 3.78 -6.38
C ALA A 340 -19.47 4.52 -7.26
N PHE A 341 -18.18 4.22 -7.09
CA PHE A 341 -17.10 4.87 -7.82
C PHE A 341 -16.87 4.20 -9.18
N ASP A 342 -16.59 4.99 -10.21
CA ASP A 342 -16.12 4.53 -11.51
C ASP A 342 -14.60 4.60 -11.57
N ALA A 343 -14.00 3.83 -12.49
CA ALA A 343 -12.61 3.96 -12.90
C ALA A 343 -11.59 3.79 -11.76
N GLU A 344 -11.84 2.87 -10.83
CA GLU A 344 -10.80 2.45 -9.89
C GLU A 344 -9.70 1.73 -10.66
N GLU A 345 -10.09 0.83 -11.56
CA GLU A 345 -9.22 -0.16 -12.19
C GLU A 345 -8.37 0.44 -13.32
N PRO A 346 -7.33 -0.26 -13.81
CA PRO A 346 -6.60 0.15 -15.00
C PRO A 346 -7.53 0.44 -16.19
N PRO A 347 -7.31 1.55 -16.92
CA PRO A 347 -6.10 2.38 -16.92
C PRO A 347 -6.13 3.58 -15.95
N ALA A 348 -7.20 3.78 -15.19
CA ALA A 348 -7.38 4.95 -14.34
C ALA A 348 -6.75 4.76 -12.95
N PHE A 349 -6.52 3.52 -12.51
CA PHE A 349 -5.88 3.22 -11.23
C PHE A 349 -4.63 4.06 -10.93
N GLY A 350 -4.55 4.56 -9.71
CA GLY A 350 -3.45 5.40 -9.22
C GLY A 350 -3.37 6.79 -9.87
N SER A 351 -4.42 7.23 -10.56
CA SER A 351 -4.47 8.53 -11.24
C SER A 351 -5.51 9.48 -10.69
N ARG A 352 -5.50 10.71 -11.22
CA ARG A 352 -6.54 11.70 -10.98
C ARG A 352 -7.85 11.39 -11.69
N ASP A 353 -7.89 10.38 -12.56
CA ASP A 353 -9.09 9.97 -13.30
C ASP A 353 -9.94 8.95 -12.52
N MET A 354 -9.44 8.45 -11.39
CA MET A 354 -10.22 7.60 -10.48
C MET A 354 -11.45 8.35 -9.96
N GLY A 355 -12.59 7.66 -9.93
CA GLY A 355 -13.86 8.21 -9.47
C GLY A 355 -13.77 8.73 -8.05
N SER A 356 -13.13 7.99 -7.16
CA SER A 356 -12.91 8.41 -5.77
C SER A 356 -12.05 9.66 -5.65
N TYR A 357 -11.02 9.85 -6.49
CA TYR A 357 -10.24 11.10 -6.54
C TYR A 357 -11.11 12.29 -6.94
N ARG A 358 -11.87 12.16 -8.04
CA ARG A 358 -12.76 13.24 -8.52
C ARG A 358 -13.81 13.61 -7.48
N TYR A 359 -14.36 12.60 -6.81
CA TYR A 359 -15.36 12.77 -5.78
C TYR A 359 -14.78 13.45 -4.52
N ALA A 360 -13.69 12.92 -3.96
CA ALA A 360 -13.04 13.49 -2.78
C ALA A 360 -12.58 14.94 -3.02
N ARG A 361 -11.97 15.21 -4.18
CA ARG A 361 -11.58 16.58 -4.56
C ARG A 361 -12.78 17.50 -4.73
N GLY A 362 -13.89 16.97 -5.25
CA GLY A 362 -15.17 17.67 -5.38
C GLY A 362 -15.77 18.04 -4.02
N LEU A 363 -15.78 17.11 -3.05
CA LEU A 363 -16.21 17.37 -1.67
C LEU A 363 -15.36 18.47 -1.04
N ARG A 364 -14.04 18.40 -1.20
CA ARG A 364 -13.09 19.37 -0.63
C ARG A 364 -13.31 20.77 -1.18
N ARG A 365 -13.45 20.90 -2.50
CA ARG A 365 -13.72 22.18 -3.17
C ARG A 365 -15.03 22.82 -2.72
N LYS A 366 -16.05 21.99 -2.46
CA LYS A 366 -17.37 22.44 -1.99
C LYS A 366 -17.43 22.67 -0.48
N GLY A 367 -16.35 22.37 0.26
CA GLY A 367 -16.33 22.47 1.72
C GLY A 367 -17.30 21.52 2.41
N VAL A 368 -17.63 20.37 1.80
CA VAL A 368 -18.56 19.41 2.42
C VAL A 368 -17.91 18.81 3.67
N PRO A 369 -18.53 18.92 4.85
CA PRO A 369 -18.00 18.32 6.06
C PRO A 369 -18.14 16.80 5.99
N VAL A 370 -17.01 16.10 6.02
CA VAL A 370 -16.95 14.63 5.97
C VAL A 370 -16.40 14.13 7.29
N HIS A 371 -17.13 13.24 7.96
CA HIS A 371 -16.63 12.51 9.11
C HIS A 371 -15.52 11.55 8.68
N ALA A 372 -15.83 10.66 7.73
CA ALA A 372 -14.89 9.71 7.14
C ALA A 372 -15.45 8.99 5.90
N LEU A 373 -14.56 8.37 5.13
CA LEU A 373 -14.88 7.31 4.17
C LEU A 373 -14.74 5.92 4.81
N VAL A 374 -15.71 5.05 4.55
CA VAL A 374 -15.62 3.60 4.65
C VAL A 374 -15.61 3.04 3.23
N ASN A 375 -14.45 2.61 2.76
CA ASN A 375 -14.29 1.99 1.46
C ASN A 375 -14.55 0.48 1.55
N LEU A 376 -15.36 -0.07 0.67
CA LEU A 376 -15.72 -1.48 0.60
C LEU A 376 -15.01 -2.10 -0.59
N GLU A 377 -14.07 -3.00 -0.30
CA GLU A 377 -13.11 -3.51 -1.28
C GLU A 377 -12.99 -5.03 -1.13
N MET A 378 -13.65 -5.79 -1.99
CA MET A 378 -13.69 -7.26 -1.96
C MET A 378 -14.15 -7.82 -0.61
N LEU A 379 -15.39 -8.29 -0.53
CA LEU A 379 -16.01 -8.69 0.74
C LEU A 379 -16.58 -10.11 0.71
N GLY A 380 -16.31 -10.87 -0.36
CA GLY A 380 -17.01 -12.11 -0.63
C GLY A 380 -16.20 -13.37 -0.36
N TYR A 381 -14.87 -13.34 -0.36
CA TYR A 381 -14.09 -14.59 -0.30
C TYR A 381 -13.57 -14.91 1.10
N PHE A 382 -13.99 -16.06 1.64
CA PHE A 382 -13.57 -16.56 2.95
C PHE A 382 -13.02 -17.99 2.88
N ASN A 383 -11.98 -18.25 3.65
CA ASN A 383 -11.34 -19.55 3.73
C ASN A 383 -10.76 -19.82 5.13
N PRO A 384 -11.44 -20.60 5.99
CA PRO A 384 -11.00 -20.84 7.36
C PRO A 384 -9.80 -21.80 7.50
N ARG A 385 -9.27 -22.34 6.39
CA ARG A 385 -8.14 -23.26 6.43
C ARG A 385 -6.86 -22.54 6.91
N PRO A 386 -6.03 -23.18 7.76
CA PRO A 386 -4.73 -22.64 8.13
C PRO A 386 -3.87 -22.32 6.90
N GLY A 387 -3.17 -21.18 6.93
CA GLY A 387 -2.31 -20.71 5.84
C GLY A 387 -3.03 -20.23 4.58
N SER A 388 -4.36 -20.05 4.61
CA SER A 388 -5.16 -19.53 3.49
C SER A 388 -4.97 -18.03 3.25
N GLN A 389 -4.27 -17.33 4.15
CA GLN A 389 -3.92 -15.93 4.00
C GLN A 389 -2.38 -15.75 3.92
N LEU A 390 -1.93 -15.11 2.85
CA LEU A 390 -0.51 -14.87 2.58
C LEU A 390 -0.20 -13.40 2.78
N TYR A 391 0.75 -13.10 3.65
CA TYR A 391 1.21 -11.72 3.84
C TYR A 391 2.66 -11.53 3.40
N PRO A 392 3.05 -10.26 3.15
CA PRO A 392 4.43 -9.85 3.15
C PRO A 392 5.16 -10.25 4.45
N PRO A 393 6.50 -10.27 4.43
CA PRO A 393 7.31 -10.55 5.60
C PRO A 393 6.82 -9.86 6.88
N PHE A 394 6.84 -10.61 7.99
CA PHE A 394 6.52 -10.16 9.36
C PHE A 394 5.08 -9.77 9.66
N LEU A 395 4.25 -9.47 8.66
CA LEU A 395 2.83 -9.18 8.89
C LEU A 395 2.08 -10.42 9.43
N HIS A 396 2.50 -11.63 9.04
CA HIS A 396 2.00 -12.88 9.61
C HIS A 396 2.23 -13.04 11.12
N LEU A 397 3.09 -12.23 11.75
CA LEU A 397 3.28 -12.22 13.21
C LEU A 397 2.21 -11.40 13.94
N LEU A 398 1.50 -10.54 13.22
CA LEU A 398 0.53 -9.59 13.77
C LEU A 398 -0.91 -9.94 13.36
N TYR A 399 -1.08 -10.62 12.24
CA TYR A 399 -2.38 -10.93 11.66
C TYR A 399 -2.56 -12.45 11.48
N PRO A 400 -3.79 -12.96 11.62
CA PRO A 400 -4.08 -14.38 11.49
C PRO A 400 -3.76 -14.88 10.09
N ASP A 401 -3.28 -16.12 10.01
CA ASP A 401 -2.95 -16.82 8.75
C ASP A 401 -4.17 -17.46 8.09
N ARG A 402 -5.35 -17.33 8.71
CA ARG A 402 -6.64 -17.80 8.22
C ARG A 402 -7.43 -16.67 7.56
N GLY A 403 -8.22 -17.08 6.57
CA GLY A 403 -9.06 -16.23 5.76
C GLY A 403 -10.51 -16.15 6.22
N ASP A 404 -10.80 -16.20 7.52
CA ASP A 404 -12.15 -16.27 8.11
C ASP A 404 -12.61 -14.96 8.77
N SER A 405 -11.95 -13.86 8.41
CA SER A 405 -12.15 -12.53 9.00
C SER A 405 -12.11 -11.43 7.94
N LEU A 406 -12.60 -10.24 8.30
CA LEU A 406 -12.39 -9.02 7.51
C LEU A 406 -11.16 -8.24 8.03
N GLY A 407 -10.45 -7.59 7.12
CA GLY A 407 -9.45 -6.58 7.42
C GLY A 407 -10.06 -5.17 7.41
N LEU A 408 -9.61 -4.34 8.35
CA LEU A 408 -9.87 -2.90 8.37
C LEU A 408 -8.55 -2.14 8.21
N VAL A 409 -8.26 -1.72 7.00
CA VAL A 409 -7.01 -1.08 6.64
C VAL A 409 -7.09 0.43 6.85
N SER A 410 -6.08 0.99 7.52
CA SER A 410 -6.04 2.40 7.92
C SER A 410 -4.64 2.99 7.78
N ASN A 411 -4.57 4.28 7.46
CA ASN A 411 -3.34 5.06 7.63
C ASN A 411 -3.20 5.58 9.07
N VAL A 412 -1.99 6.06 9.42
CA VAL A 412 -1.71 6.55 10.78
C VAL A 412 -2.67 7.67 11.22
N ARG A 413 -3.06 8.57 10.31
CA ARG A 413 -3.97 9.69 10.60
C ARG A 413 -5.41 9.23 10.89
N SER A 414 -5.80 8.06 10.39
CA SER A 414 -7.15 7.50 10.53
C SER A 414 -7.24 6.45 11.65
N VAL A 415 -6.19 6.26 12.45
CA VAL A 415 -6.21 5.34 13.60
C VAL A 415 -7.34 5.62 14.59
N PRO A 416 -7.67 6.88 14.96
CA PRO A 416 -8.82 7.15 15.82
C PRO A 416 -10.13 6.63 15.22
N LEU A 417 -10.35 6.88 13.92
CA LEU A 417 -11.49 6.38 13.16
C LEU A 417 -11.50 4.84 13.13
N MET A 418 -10.37 4.20 12.86
CA MET A 418 -10.26 2.74 12.84
C MET A 418 -10.65 2.13 14.19
N ARG A 419 -10.17 2.71 15.31
CA ARG A 419 -10.51 2.24 16.66
C ARG A 419 -12.00 2.41 16.96
N GLU A 420 -12.57 3.56 16.60
CA GLU A 420 -14.00 3.84 16.74
C GLU A 420 -14.83 2.82 15.94
N PHE A 421 -14.49 2.62 14.67
CA PHE A 421 -15.19 1.69 13.79
C PHE A 421 -15.11 0.25 14.31
N LEU A 422 -13.93 -0.23 14.72
CA LEU A 422 -13.77 -1.57 15.31
C LEU A 422 -14.54 -1.75 16.61
N ALA A 423 -14.59 -0.73 17.45
CA ALA A 423 -15.35 -0.78 18.70
C ALA A 423 -16.86 -0.81 18.45
N SER A 424 -17.33 -0.12 17.40
CA SER A 424 -18.73 -0.22 16.95
C SER A 424 -19.02 -1.58 16.33
N TRP A 425 -18.19 -2.04 15.40
CA TRP A 425 -18.33 -3.33 14.72
C TRP A 425 -18.49 -4.49 15.70
N ARG A 426 -17.61 -4.58 16.71
CA ARG A 426 -17.64 -5.64 17.75
C ARG A 426 -18.91 -5.65 18.61
N ARG A 427 -19.63 -4.53 18.70
CA ARG A 427 -20.91 -4.47 19.44
C ARG A 427 -22.07 -5.04 18.64
N HIS A 428 -21.96 -5.05 17.31
CA HIS A 428 -23.05 -5.42 16.40
C HIS A 428 -22.86 -6.77 15.71
N SER A 429 -21.67 -7.38 15.79
CA SER A 429 -21.32 -8.56 15.00
C SER A 429 -20.32 -9.48 15.69
N ARG A 430 -20.40 -10.77 15.34
CA ARG A 430 -19.42 -11.79 15.70
C ARG A 430 -18.38 -12.02 14.60
N LEU A 431 -18.67 -11.58 13.36
CA LEU A 431 -17.69 -11.55 12.28
C LEU A 431 -16.47 -10.74 12.71
N THR A 432 -15.35 -11.44 12.82
CA THR A 432 -14.12 -10.83 13.33
C THR A 432 -13.57 -9.86 12.30
N MET A 433 -13.17 -8.68 12.77
CA MET A 433 -12.50 -7.66 11.97
C MET A 433 -11.17 -7.28 12.60
N HIS A 434 -10.09 -7.41 11.83
CA HIS A 434 -8.73 -7.07 12.27
C HIS A 434 -8.31 -5.71 11.72
N GLY A 435 -8.01 -4.79 12.63
CA GLY A 435 -7.47 -3.47 12.28
C GLY A 435 -6.01 -3.55 11.88
N THR A 436 -5.68 -3.01 10.73
CA THR A 436 -4.33 -2.96 10.17
C THR A 436 -3.92 -1.51 9.98
N VAL A 437 -2.94 -1.05 10.76
CA VAL A 437 -2.32 0.27 10.58
C VAL A 437 -1.01 0.07 9.87
N LEU A 438 -0.94 0.52 8.62
CA LEU A 438 0.30 0.52 7.87
C LEU A 438 0.55 1.94 7.32
N PRO A 439 1.80 2.42 7.30
CA PRO A 439 2.12 3.69 6.65
C PRO A 439 1.57 3.69 5.22
N SER A 440 1.02 4.81 4.74
CA SER A 440 0.51 4.92 3.36
C SER A 440 1.57 4.69 2.28
N VAL A 441 2.85 4.69 2.68
CA VAL A 441 4.02 4.31 1.87
C VAL A 441 4.02 2.83 1.48
N VAL A 442 3.34 1.99 2.25
CA VAL A 442 3.20 0.56 1.98
C VAL A 442 2.20 0.39 0.84
N SER A 443 2.70 0.15 -0.37
CA SER A 443 1.87 0.15 -1.59
C SER A 443 0.63 -0.73 -1.46
N ALA A 444 0.76 -1.94 -0.89
CA ALA A 444 -0.32 -2.93 -0.81
C ALA A 444 -1.56 -2.50 0.00
N VAL A 445 -1.45 -1.55 0.93
CA VAL A 445 -2.60 -1.06 1.72
C VAL A 445 -3.25 0.20 1.14
N ALA A 446 -2.62 0.77 0.12
CA ALA A 446 -3.05 1.96 -0.59
C ALA A 446 -3.66 1.62 -1.96
N LEU A 447 -3.89 0.34 -2.26
CA LEU A 447 -4.43 -0.12 -3.55
C LEU A 447 -5.97 -0.17 -3.54
N SER A 448 -6.63 0.94 -3.21
CA SER A 448 -8.06 1.16 -3.49
C SER A 448 -8.43 2.62 -3.17
N ASP A 449 -9.71 2.97 -3.30
CA ASP A 449 -10.28 4.31 -3.27
C ASP A 449 -9.97 5.14 -2.01
N GLN A 450 -9.71 4.50 -0.87
CA GLN A 450 -9.33 5.19 0.38
C GLN A 450 -8.07 6.05 0.23
N LEU A 451 -7.16 5.66 -0.66
CA LEU A 451 -5.94 6.42 -0.93
C LEU A 451 -6.26 7.85 -1.36
N ASN A 452 -7.26 8.00 -2.22
CA ASN A 452 -7.64 9.29 -2.78
C ASN A 452 -8.25 10.21 -1.71
N PHE A 453 -9.01 9.66 -0.78
CA PHE A 453 -9.53 10.40 0.37
C PHE A 453 -8.41 10.83 1.33
N TRP A 454 -7.43 9.95 1.60
CA TRP A 454 -6.26 10.33 2.37
C TRP A 454 -5.47 11.47 1.71
N SER A 455 -5.34 11.44 0.37
CA SER A 455 -4.64 12.48 -0.40
C SER A 455 -5.33 13.85 -0.32
N GLU A 456 -6.65 13.85 -0.21
CA GLU A 456 -7.46 15.06 -0.06
C GLU A 456 -7.63 15.51 1.41
N GLY A 457 -6.98 14.81 2.35
CA GLY A 457 -6.94 15.16 3.77
C GLY A 457 -8.09 14.60 4.60
N TYR A 458 -8.94 13.74 4.02
CA TYR A 458 -10.02 13.06 4.74
C TYR A 458 -9.51 11.84 5.50
N ARG A 459 -10.19 11.52 6.62
CA ARG A 459 -10.03 10.22 7.27
C ARG A 459 -10.75 9.17 6.45
N ALA A 460 -10.11 8.01 6.27
CA ALA A 460 -10.71 6.90 5.55
C ALA A 460 -10.17 5.57 6.06
N VAL A 461 -11.01 4.54 5.96
CA VAL A 461 -10.66 3.14 6.21
C VAL A 461 -11.17 2.29 5.06
N MET A 462 -10.49 1.17 4.78
CA MET A 462 -10.93 0.18 3.82
C MET A 462 -11.31 -1.12 4.54
N VAL A 463 -12.52 -1.57 4.32
CA VAL A 463 -13.02 -2.88 4.74
C VAL A 463 -12.80 -3.83 3.58
N SER A 464 -12.06 -4.92 3.83
CA SER A 464 -11.72 -5.88 2.78
C SER A 464 -11.54 -7.27 3.35
N ASP A 465 -11.83 -8.29 2.56
CA ASP A 465 -11.46 -9.66 2.82
C ASP A 465 -9.95 -9.91 2.65
N THR A 466 -9.16 -8.88 2.38
CA THR A 466 -7.71 -8.89 2.13
C THR A 466 -7.29 -9.26 0.70
N SER A 467 -8.23 -9.32 -0.24
CA SER A 467 -7.96 -9.28 -1.68
C SER A 467 -6.91 -10.32 -2.09
N PHE A 468 -5.88 -9.93 -2.86
CA PHE A 468 -4.82 -10.79 -3.37
C PHE A 468 -3.95 -11.47 -2.30
N PHE A 469 -4.09 -11.13 -1.01
CA PHE A 469 -3.48 -11.88 0.08
C PHE A 469 -4.20 -13.21 0.33
N ARG A 470 -5.49 -13.33 0.00
CA ARG A 470 -6.26 -14.58 0.18
C ARG A 470 -6.92 -15.12 -1.08
N TYR A 471 -7.29 -14.26 -2.03
CA TYR A 471 -8.12 -14.66 -3.16
C TYR A 471 -7.27 -15.02 -4.39
N PRO A 472 -7.29 -16.29 -4.85
CA PRO A 472 -6.49 -16.72 -6.00
C PRO A 472 -6.95 -16.15 -7.34
N GLU A 473 -8.19 -15.66 -7.43
CA GLU A 473 -8.78 -15.20 -8.69
C GLU A 473 -8.80 -13.68 -8.83
N TYR A 474 -8.11 -12.96 -7.94
CA TYR A 474 -7.89 -11.52 -8.06
C TYR A 474 -7.29 -11.17 -9.43
N HIS A 475 -7.97 -10.30 -10.18
CA HIS A 475 -7.66 -9.94 -11.57
C HIS A 475 -7.57 -11.15 -12.52
N GLN A 476 -8.37 -12.19 -12.30
CA GLN A 476 -8.45 -13.37 -13.17
C GLN A 476 -9.88 -13.58 -13.69
N GLY A 477 -10.03 -14.23 -14.84
CA GLY A 477 -11.35 -14.61 -15.38
C GLY A 477 -12.13 -15.59 -14.49
N GLY A 478 -11.47 -16.18 -13.49
CA GLY A 478 -12.11 -17.02 -12.48
C GLY A 478 -12.77 -16.24 -11.34
N ASP A 479 -12.76 -14.91 -11.35
CA ASP A 479 -13.46 -14.13 -10.33
C ASP A 479 -14.98 -14.16 -10.54
N THR A 480 -15.64 -15.20 -10.03
CA THR A 480 -17.05 -15.51 -10.30
C THR A 480 -17.90 -15.59 -9.04
N ALA A 481 -19.21 -15.35 -9.20
CA ALA A 481 -20.17 -15.25 -8.11
C ALA A 481 -20.28 -16.53 -7.25
N GLU A 482 -20.02 -17.70 -7.83
CA GLU A 482 -20.09 -18.98 -7.12
C GLU A 482 -19.01 -19.13 -6.04
N LYS A 483 -17.99 -18.25 -6.06
CA LYS A 483 -16.86 -18.31 -5.15
C LYS A 483 -17.04 -17.53 -3.85
N LEU A 484 -18.17 -16.85 -3.69
CA LEU A 484 -18.39 -15.96 -2.55
C LEU A 484 -19.23 -16.60 -1.44
N ASP A 485 -18.99 -16.15 -0.22
CA ASP A 485 -19.72 -16.49 1.00
C ASP A 485 -20.74 -15.40 1.30
N TYR A 486 -21.97 -15.62 0.84
CA TYR A 486 -23.03 -14.62 0.88
C TYR A 486 -23.61 -14.42 2.29
N GLU A 487 -23.56 -15.43 3.16
CA GLU A 487 -23.99 -15.25 4.56
C GLU A 487 -23.05 -14.33 5.33
N THR A 488 -21.75 -14.48 5.12
CA THR A 488 -20.74 -13.61 5.76
C THR A 488 -20.84 -12.20 5.20
N MET A 489 -21.05 -12.04 3.88
CA MET A 489 -21.38 -10.74 3.28
C MET A 489 -22.66 -10.13 3.89
N ALA A 490 -23.68 -10.94 4.14
CA ALA A 490 -24.93 -10.48 4.75
C ALA A 490 -24.73 -10.01 6.20
N GLU A 491 -23.89 -10.71 6.98
CA GLU A 491 -23.48 -10.23 8.30
C GLU A 491 -22.71 -8.90 8.17
N ALA A 492 -21.78 -8.78 7.23
CA ALA A 492 -21.03 -7.54 7.01
C ALA A 492 -21.94 -6.35 6.65
N ALA A 493 -22.91 -6.54 5.73
CA ALA A 493 -23.86 -5.49 5.34
C ALA A 493 -24.76 -5.04 6.51
N ARG A 494 -25.30 -6.00 7.29
CA ARG A 494 -26.08 -5.69 8.50
C ARG A 494 -25.27 -4.92 9.53
N THR A 495 -24.03 -5.33 9.74
CA THR A 495 -23.13 -4.71 10.71
C THR A 495 -22.75 -3.31 10.29
N LEU A 496 -22.43 -3.10 9.01
CA LEU A 496 -22.15 -1.78 8.46
C LEU A 496 -23.35 -0.84 8.65
N ALA A 497 -24.56 -1.29 8.31
CA ALA A 497 -25.77 -0.49 8.54
C ALA A 497 -25.97 -0.16 10.02
N ALA A 498 -25.70 -1.09 10.94
CA ALA A 498 -25.80 -0.85 12.38
C ALA A 498 -24.77 0.18 12.88
N VAL A 499 -23.51 0.09 12.41
CA VAL A 499 -22.45 1.07 12.71
C VAL A 499 -22.86 2.47 12.23
N LEU A 500 -23.38 2.59 11.01
CA LEU A 500 -23.79 3.88 10.42
C LEU A 500 -25.00 4.52 11.10
N ARG A 501 -25.83 3.75 11.80
CA ARG A 501 -26.98 4.27 12.57
C ARG A 501 -26.56 4.92 13.88
N GLU A 502 -25.35 4.66 14.38
CA GLU A 502 -24.93 5.19 15.67
C GLU A 502 -24.85 6.73 15.65
N ARG A 503 -25.44 7.37 16.67
CA ARG A 503 -25.57 8.83 16.76
C ARG A 503 -24.38 9.53 17.43
N ARG A 504 -23.23 8.87 17.56
CA ARG A 504 -22.09 9.42 18.30
C ARG A 504 -21.42 10.57 17.58
#